data_AF-A0A2A5A7E5-F1
#
_entry.id   AF-A0A2A5A7E5-F1
#
_cell.length_a   1.000
_cell.length_b   1.000
_cell.length_c   1.000
_cell.angle_alpha   90.00
_cell.angle_beta   90.00
_cell.angle_gamma   90.00
#
_symmetry.space_group_name_H-M   'P 1'
#
loop_
_entity.id
_entity.type
_entity.pdbx_description
1 polymer ?
#
loop_
_entity_poly.entity_id
_entity_poly.type
_entity_poly.pdbx_seq_one_letter_code
_entity_poly.pdbx_strand_id
1 'polypeptide(L)'
;LSEEEVEKMRQEAEQFADEDKVARELVEIRNEADQACYATESSLKEHSDKMEEGEVEKIESALAGLKKIKDAPEATQDSIRAAIDSLNEASHDLARRIYEQASQQGAADEDPSPSNAGGDSAASAASEPSGEEPIVDADFKVKD
;
A
#
# COMPACT_ATOMS: atom_id res chain seq x y z
N LEU A 1 1.17 -47.42 14.21
CA LEU A 1 2.14 -46.79 13.31
C LEU A 1 3.52 -47.29 13.67
N SER A 2 4.30 -47.71 12.69
CA SER A 2 5.75 -47.85 12.84
C SER A 2 6.42 -46.47 12.88
N GLU A 3 7.65 -46.40 13.39
CA GLU A 3 8.45 -45.16 13.34
C GLU A 3 8.65 -44.65 11.91
N GLU A 4 8.72 -45.57 10.95
CA GLU A 4 8.83 -45.28 9.51
C GLU A 4 7.55 -44.65 8.95
N GLU A 5 6.37 -45.12 9.39
CA GLU A 5 5.08 -44.49 9.05
C GLU A 5 4.95 -43.10 9.68
N VAL A 6 5.43 -42.90 10.91
CA VAL A 6 5.43 -41.58 11.58
C VAL A 6 6.31 -40.59 10.82
N GLU A 7 7.52 -40.98 10.45
CA GLU A 7 8.45 -40.11 9.72
C GLU A 7 7.92 -39.77 8.32
N LYS A 8 7.33 -40.73 7.63
CA LYS A 8 6.66 -40.48 6.34
C LYS A 8 5.51 -39.49 6.48
N MET A 9 4.64 -39.66 7.49
CA MET A 9 3.53 -38.73 7.73
C MET A 9 4.02 -37.33 8.11
N ARG A 10 5.16 -37.22 8.79
CA ARG A 10 5.78 -35.92 9.12
C ARG A 10 6.28 -35.19 7.86
N GLN A 11 6.99 -35.89 6.98
CA GLN A 11 7.50 -35.31 5.73
C GLN A 11 6.37 -34.90 4.80
N GLU A 12 5.32 -35.72 4.67
CA GLU A 12 4.13 -35.39 3.90
C GLU A 12 3.45 -34.13 4.47
N ALA A 13 3.29 -34.03 5.79
CA ALA A 13 2.71 -32.85 6.42
C ALA A 13 3.55 -31.57 6.22
N GLU A 14 4.88 -31.67 6.31
CA GLU A 14 5.79 -30.55 6.04
C GLU A 14 5.69 -30.09 4.58
N GLN A 15 5.64 -31.03 3.61
CA GLN A 15 5.48 -30.71 2.20
C GLN A 15 4.15 -29.99 1.91
N PHE A 16 3.02 -30.50 2.43
CA PHE A 16 1.73 -29.85 2.23
C PHE A 16 1.68 -28.46 2.87
N ALA A 17 2.30 -28.27 4.02
CA ALA A 17 2.38 -26.96 4.66
C ALA A 17 3.16 -25.94 3.79
N ASP A 18 4.25 -26.37 3.15
CA ASP A 18 5.01 -25.52 2.23
C ASP A 18 4.22 -25.21 0.95
N GLU A 19 3.53 -26.20 0.38
CA GLU A 19 2.67 -26.01 -0.80
C GLU A 19 1.52 -25.03 -0.52
N ASP A 20 0.86 -25.16 0.64
CA ASP A 20 -0.21 -24.25 1.09
C ASP A 20 0.32 -22.81 1.28
N LYS A 21 1.53 -22.67 1.84
CA LYS A 21 2.16 -21.37 2.03
C LYS A 21 2.44 -20.69 0.68
N VAL A 22 3.04 -21.41 -0.27
CA VAL A 22 3.34 -20.88 -1.61
C VAL A 22 2.04 -20.49 -2.34
N ALA A 23 1.00 -21.32 -2.24
CA ALA A 23 -0.30 -21.03 -2.83
C ALA A 23 -0.93 -19.76 -2.26
N ARG A 24 -0.83 -19.56 -0.93
CA ARG A 24 -1.31 -18.36 -0.26
C ARG A 24 -0.55 -17.11 -0.71
N GLU A 25 0.78 -17.17 -0.72
CA GLU A 25 1.62 -16.03 -1.14
C GLU A 25 1.34 -15.65 -2.61
N LEU A 26 1.10 -16.62 -3.49
CA LEU A 26 0.71 -16.38 -4.88
C LEU A 26 -0.66 -15.66 -4.99
N VAL A 27 -1.62 -16.00 -4.14
CA VAL A 27 -2.92 -15.31 -4.11
C VAL A 27 -2.76 -13.88 -3.56
N GLU A 28 -1.95 -13.69 -2.52
CA GLU A 28 -1.69 -12.37 -1.94
C GLU A 28 -1.06 -11.42 -2.97
N ILE A 29 -0.02 -11.86 -3.70
CA ILE A 29 0.62 -11.03 -4.73
C ILE A 29 -0.29 -10.78 -5.95
N ARG A 30 -1.20 -11.71 -6.29
CA ARG A 30 -2.22 -11.48 -7.32
C ARG A 30 -3.20 -10.38 -6.91
N ASN A 31 -3.62 -10.38 -5.64
CA ASN A 31 -4.49 -9.32 -5.11
C ASN A 31 -3.77 -7.97 -5.10
N GLU A 32 -2.47 -7.94 -4.77
CA GLU A 32 -1.65 -6.74 -4.86
C GLU A 32 -1.57 -6.22 -6.30
N ALA A 33 -1.36 -7.12 -7.28
CA ALA A 33 -1.38 -6.77 -8.70
C ALA A 33 -2.73 -6.19 -9.14
N ASP A 34 -3.84 -6.76 -8.70
CA ASP A 34 -5.19 -6.26 -8.99
C ASP A 34 -5.41 -4.85 -8.43
N GLN A 35 -4.97 -4.61 -7.18
CA GLN A 35 -5.04 -3.29 -6.56
C GLN A 35 -4.18 -2.27 -7.31
N ALA A 36 -2.96 -2.63 -7.70
CA ALA A 36 -2.06 -1.77 -8.47
C ALA A 36 -2.65 -1.42 -9.84
N CYS A 37 -3.21 -2.41 -10.55
CA CYS A 37 -3.92 -2.18 -11.81
C CYS A 37 -5.08 -1.20 -11.63
N TYR A 38 -5.95 -1.44 -10.66
CA TYR A 38 -7.13 -0.61 -10.43
C TYR A 38 -6.77 0.84 -10.07
N ALA A 39 -5.81 1.03 -9.16
CA ALA A 39 -5.35 2.35 -8.74
C ALA A 39 -4.76 3.15 -9.91
N THR A 40 -3.94 2.49 -10.73
CA THR A 40 -3.31 3.11 -11.90
C THR A 40 -4.33 3.41 -12.99
N GLU A 41 -5.26 2.51 -13.29
CA GLU A 41 -6.33 2.75 -14.27
C GLU A 41 -7.23 3.93 -13.87
N SER A 42 -7.57 4.02 -12.59
CA SER A 42 -8.38 5.12 -12.06
C SER A 42 -7.64 6.45 -12.20
N SER A 43 -6.37 6.47 -11.80
CA SER A 43 -5.52 7.66 -11.90
C SER A 43 -5.29 8.08 -13.35
N LEU A 44 -5.04 7.13 -14.25
CA LEU A 44 -4.83 7.42 -15.67
C LEU A 44 -6.09 8.01 -16.30
N LYS A 45 -7.27 7.52 -15.94
CA LYS A 45 -8.54 8.09 -16.41
C LYS A 45 -8.74 9.54 -15.97
N GLU A 46 -8.28 9.90 -14.78
CA GLU A 46 -8.42 11.25 -14.23
C GLU A 46 -7.37 12.25 -14.72
N HIS A 47 -6.20 11.77 -15.15
CA HIS A 47 -5.05 12.61 -15.48
C HIS A 47 -4.50 12.46 -16.90
N SER A 48 -5.03 11.54 -17.71
CA SER A 48 -4.56 11.27 -19.08
C SER A 48 -4.61 12.49 -20.00
N ASP A 49 -5.53 13.42 -19.78
CA ASP A 49 -5.65 14.67 -20.54
C ASP A 49 -4.46 15.64 -20.31
N LYS A 50 -3.71 15.44 -19.22
CA LYS A 50 -2.55 16.26 -18.82
C LYS A 50 -1.21 15.55 -19.07
N MET A 51 -1.23 14.42 -19.76
CA MET A 51 -0.06 13.59 -20.04
C MET A 51 0.24 13.53 -21.54
N GLU A 52 1.50 13.28 -21.88
CA GLU A 52 1.85 13.03 -23.28
C GLU A 52 1.33 11.65 -23.71
N GLU A 53 0.90 11.53 -24.97
CA GLU A 53 0.37 10.28 -25.54
C GLU A 53 1.33 9.10 -25.33
N GLY A 54 2.64 9.33 -25.52
CA GLY A 54 3.66 8.31 -25.29
C GLY A 54 3.87 7.91 -23.82
N GLU A 55 3.50 8.75 -22.84
CA GLU A 55 3.49 8.37 -21.43
C GLU A 55 2.25 7.49 -21.13
N VAL A 56 1.09 7.88 -21.66
CA VAL A 56 -0.17 7.13 -21.51
C VAL A 56 -0.02 5.73 -22.11
N GLU A 57 0.47 5.61 -23.34
CA GLU A 57 0.67 4.32 -24.01
C GLU A 57 1.61 3.39 -23.23
N LYS A 58 2.67 3.92 -22.61
CA LYS A 58 3.59 3.13 -21.78
C LYS A 58 2.90 2.54 -20.56
N ILE A 59 2.07 3.34 -19.87
CA ILE A 59 1.31 2.90 -18.71
C ILE A 59 0.26 1.86 -19.11
N GLU A 60 -0.47 2.09 -20.20
CA GLU A 60 -1.45 1.13 -20.72
C GLU A 60 -0.80 -0.20 -21.13
N SER A 61 0.39 -0.15 -21.74
CA SER A 61 1.15 -1.34 -22.08
C SER A 61 1.59 -2.11 -20.82
N ALA A 62 2.08 -1.42 -19.80
CA ALA A 62 2.46 -2.02 -18.52
C ALA A 62 1.26 -2.63 -17.78
N LEU A 63 0.09 -1.96 -17.80
CA LEU A 63 -1.18 -2.47 -17.26
C LEU A 63 -1.59 -3.77 -17.95
N ALA A 64 -1.57 -3.80 -19.29
CA ALA A 64 -1.89 -5.00 -20.05
C ALA A 64 -0.89 -6.14 -19.75
N GLY A 65 0.39 -5.80 -19.60
CA GLY A 65 1.45 -6.73 -19.22
C GLY A 65 1.20 -7.36 -17.85
N LEU A 66 0.94 -6.54 -16.81
CA LEU A 66 0.67 -7.03 -15.46
C LEU A 66 -0.58 -7.91 -15.41
N LYS A 67 -1.67 -7.50 -16.08
CA LYS A 67 -2.91 -8.31 -16.16
C LYS A 67 -2.64 -9.67 -16.81
N LYS A 68 -1.88 -9.69 -17.90
CA LYS A 68 -1.53 -10.95 -18.57
C LYS A 68 -0.67 -11.85 -17.69
N ILE A 69 0.32 -11.28 -16.99
CA ILE A 69 1.25 -12.06 -16.15
C ILE A 69 0.54 -12.62 -14.92
N LYS A 70 -0.27 -11.83 -14.22
CA LYS A 70 -0.96 -12.29 -13.00
C LYS A 70 -1.98 -13.40 -13.27
N ASP A 71 -2.61 -13.37 -14.44
CA ASP A 71 -3.64 -14.34 -14.87
C ASP A 71 -3.05 -15.56 -15.61
N ALA A 72 -1.74 -15.57 -15.85
CA ALA A 72 -1.08 -16.70 -16.50
C ALA A 72 -1.07 -17.96 -15.60
N PRO A 73 -1.27 -19.16 -16.17
CA PRO A 73 -1.24 -20.40 -15.40
C PRO A 73 0.15 -20.70 -14.83
N GLU A 74 1.21 -20.25 -15.49
CA GLU A 74 2.61 -20.33 -15.07
C GLU A 74 3.08 -19.15 -14.20
N ALA A 75 2.17 -18.28 -13.76
CA ALA A 75 2.52 -17.12 -12.97
C ALA A 75 3.19 -17.53 -11.65
N THR A 76 4.37 -16.97 -11.41
CA THR A 76 5.12 -17.10 -10.16
C THR A 76 5.07 -15.78 -9.40
N GLN A 77 5.29 -15.83 -8.08
CA GLN A 77 5.37 -14.63 -7.26
C GLN A 77 6.36 -13.61 -7.83
N ASP A 78 7.54 -14.07 -8.23
CA ASP A 78 8.59 -13.20 -8.77
C ASP A 78 8.18 -12.55 -10.10
N SER A 79 7.51 -13.31 -10.98
CA SER A 79 7.03 -12.76 -12.25
C SER A 79 5.96 -11.68 -12.06
N ILE A 80 5.04 -11.87 -11.10
CA ILE A 80 4.00 -10.89 -10.79
C ILE A 80 4.63 -9.67 -10.14
N ARG A 81 5.56 -9.86 -9.19
CA ARG A 81 6.27 -8.77 -8.51
C ARG A 81 7.05 -7.90 -9.50
N ALA A 82 7.81 -8.51 -10.41
CA ALA A 82 8.53 -7.78 -11.45
C ALA A 82 7.60 -6.98 -12.38
N ALA A 83 6.41 -7.52 -12.65
CA ALA A 83 5.40 -6.82 -13.45
C ALA A 83 4.74 -5.65 -12.68
N ILE A 84 4.52 -5.79 -11.37
CA ILE A 84 4.10 -4.69 -10.49
C ILE A 84 5.17 -3.59 -10.48
N ASP A 85 6.44 -3.95 -10.32
CA ASP A 85 7.55 -2.99 -10.34
C ASP A 85 7.63 -2.25 -11.68
N SER A 86 7.46 -2.98 -12.80
CA SER A 86 7.41 -2.37 -14.15
C SER A 86 6.24 -1.40 -14.31
N LEU A 87 5.06 -1.73 -13.76
CA LEU A 87 3.90 -0.82 -13.74
C LEU A 87 4.18 0.42 -12.90
N ASN A 88 4.78 0.25 -11.72
CA ASN A 88 5.16 1.37 -10.85
C ASN A 88 6.13 2.31 -11.56
N GLU A 89 7.19 1.77 -12.17
CA GLU A 89 8.17 2.54 -12.93
C GLU A 89 7.53 3.31 -14.08
N ALA A 90 6.65 2.68 -14.86
CA ALA A 90 5.92 3.35 -15.94
C ALA A 90 4.98 4.45 -15.40
N SER A 91 4.48 4.30 -14.18
CA SER A 91 3.53 5.21 -13.54
C SER A 91 4.19 6.31 -12.70
N HIS A 92 5.51 6.40 -12.65
CA HIS A 92 6.22 7.41 -11.85
C HIS A 92 5.82 8.85 -12.20
N ASP A 93 5.72 9.16 -13.49
CA ASP A 93 5.37 10.51 -13.94
C ASP A 93 3.87 10.82 -13.70
N LEU A 94 3.02 9.81 -13.66
CA LEU A 94 1.62 9.93 -13.22
C LEU A 94 1.56 10.19 -11.71
N ALA A 95 2.30 9.42 -10.89
CA ALA A 95 2.36 9.59 -9.45
C ALA A 95 2.84 10.99 -9.04
N ARG A 96 3.84 11.54 -9.75
CA ARG A 96 4.32 12.92 -9.54
C ARG A 96 3.19 13.95 -9.74
N ARG A 97 2.44 13.83 -10.83
CA ARG A 97 1.32 14.73 -11.15
C ARG A 97 0.18 14.65 -10.12
N ILE A 98 -0.15 13.43 -9.66
CA ILE A 98 -1.15 13.23 -8.60
C ILE A 98 -0.72 13.95 -7.31
N TYR A 99 0.55 13.79 -6.92
CA TYR A 99 1.09 14.43 -5.71
C TYR A 99 1.11 15.97 -5.81
N GLU A 100 1.49 16.50 -6.98
CA GLU A 100 1.44 17.95 -7.25
C GLU A 100 0.01 18.50 -7.17
N GLN A 101 -0.97 17.77 -7.69
CA GLN A 101 -2.38 18.16 -7.60
C GLN A 101 -2.91 18.08 -6.17
N ALA A 102 -2.58 17.02 -5.42
CA ALA A 102 -2.96 16.87 -4.03
C ALA A 102 -2.39 18.00 -3.15
N SER A 103 -1.16 18.43 -3.42
CA SER A 103 -0.53 19.56 -2.73
C SER A 103 -1.22 20.89 -3.03
N GLN A 104 -1.78 21.07 -4.23
CA GLN A 104 -2.54 22.26 -4.61
C GLN A 104 -3.97 22.25 -4.03
N GLN A 105 -4.59 21.08 -3.89
CA GLN A 105 -5.90 20.94 -3.26
C GLN A 105 -5.85 21.02 -1.73
N GLY A 106 -4.74 20.65 -1.10
CA GLY A 106 -4.50 20.83 0.34
C GLY A 106 -4.29 22.29 0.79
N ALA A 107 -4.07 23.21 -0.15
CA ALA A 107 -3.91 24.65 0.12
C ALA A 107 -5.21 25.46 -0.01
N ALA A 108 -6.36 24.80 -0.25
CA ALA A 108 -7.66 25.44 -0.46
C ALA A 108 -8.61 25.36 0.76
N ASP A 109 -8.17 24.79 1.90
CA ASP A 109 -8.97 24.61 3.13
C ASP A 109 -8.31 25.23 4.39
N GLU A 110 -7.51 26.29 4.22
CA GLU A 110 -7.14 27.20 5.34
C GLU A 110 -7.89 28.53 5.20
N ASP A 111 -9.16 28.54 5.61
CA ASP A 111 -9.82 29.78 6.05
C ASP A 111 -9.30 30.14 7.46
N PRO A 112 -8.74 31.34 7.67
CA PRO A 112 -8.28 31.77 8.97
C PRO A 112 -9.42 32.46 9.72
N SER A 113 -10.11 31.74 10.60
CA SER A 113 -11.02 32.37 11.56
C SER A 113 -10.54 32.18 13.00
N PRO A 114 -10.01 33.23 13.66
CA PRO A 114 -9.85 33.26 15.09
C PRO A 114 -11.09 33.86 15.77
N SER A 115 -11.36 33.35 16.98
CA SER A 115 -12.10 34.01 18.08
C SER A 115 -13.54 33.55 18.36
N ASN A 116 -13.60 32.70 19.38
CA ASN A 116 -14.30 32.90 20.65
C ASN A 116 -15.82 32.74 20.80
N ALA A 117 -16.10 31.93 21.83
CA ALA A 117 -17.00 32.17 22.95
C ALA A 117 -18.47 31.76 22.82
N GLY A 118 -18.84 30.78 23.65
CA GLY A 118 -19.87 31.05 24.66
C GLY A 118 -20.97 30.00 24.83
N GLY A 119 -20.78 29.11 25.82
CA GLY A 119 -21.83 28.51 26.65
C GLY A 119 -22.68 27.41 25.99
N ASP A 120 -23.23 26.43 26.70
CA ASP A 120 -23.21 26.09 28.12
C ASP A 120 -23.85 24.68 28.24
N SER A 121 -23.33 23.89 29.18
CA SER A 121 -23.99 22.76 29.88
C SER A 121 -24.60 21.59 29.10
N ALA A 122 -24.05 20.38 29.31
CA ALA A 122 -24.57 19.48 30.36
C ALA A 122 -23.73 18.19 30.53
N ALA A 123 -23.05 18.15 31.70
CA ALA A 123 -22.92 17.01 32.62
C ALA A 123 -22.30 15.67 32.15
N SER A 124 -21.05 15.44 32.58
CA SER A 124 -20.74 14.29 33.45
C SER A 124 -19.47 14.55 34.27
N ALA A 125 -19.66 14.82 35.57
CA ALA A 125 -18.63 14.75 36.62
C ALA A 125 -18.49 13.26 37.04
N ALA A 126 -17.41 12.70 37.57
CA ALA A 126 -16.13 13.16 38.11
C ALA A 126 -15.18 11.94 38.03
N SER A 127 -13.86 12.09 37.89
CA SER A 127 -12.94 12.15 39.04
C SER A 127 -11.50 12.35 38.54
N GLU A 128 -10.80 13.33 39.10
CA GLU A 128 -9.36 13.64 38.99
C GLU A 128 -8.61 13.18 40.28
N PRO A 129 -7.29 13.44 40.50
CA PRO A 129 -6.20 13.92 39.61
C PRO A 129 -4.89 13.09 39.74
N SER A 130 -3.87 13.36 38.92
CA SER A 130 -2.47 13.69 39.33
C SER A 130 -1.42 13.27 38.29
N GLY A 131 -0.59 14.23 37.86
CA GLY A 131 0.79 13.97 37.47
C GLY A 131 1.19 14.33 36.03
N GLU A 132 1.24 15.62 35.71
CA GLU A 132 2.10 16.14 34.63
C GLU A 132 3.54 16.22 35.13
N GLU A 133 4.48 15.54 34.47
CA GLU A 133 5.89 15.93 34.45
C GLU A 133 6.41 16.00 33.01
N PRO A 134 7.22 17.01 32.66
CA PRO A 134 7.68 17.27 31.30
C PRO A 134 8.86 16.36 30.95
N ILE A 135 8.72 15.49 29.94
CA ILE A 135 9.87 14.75 29.41
C ILE A 135 10.59 15.66 28.42
N VAL A 136 11.73 16.15 28.90
CA VAL A 136 12.70 17.00 28.21
C VAL A 136 13.39 16.20 27.12
N ASP A 137 13.37 16.76 25.91
CA ASP A 137 14.08 16.31 24.72
C ASP A 137 15.59 16.55 24.91
N ALA A 138 16.35 15.51 25.24
CA ALA A 138 17.80 15.57 25.35
C ALA A 138 18.45 14.20 25.21
N ASP A 139 18.71 13.77 23.98
CA ASP A 139 19.91 12.96 23.71
C ASP A 139 20.49 13.26 22.31
N PHE A 140 21.42 14.21 22.33
CA PHE A 140 22.34 14.55 21.27
C PHE A 140 23.56 13.63 21.35
N LYS A 141 23.73 12.69 20.41
CA LYS A 141 25.04 12.20 19.96
C LYS A 141 24.99 11.82 18.48
N VAL A 142 25.32 12.77 17.62
CA VAL A 142 25.81 12.49 16.28
C VAL A 142 27.15 11.79 16.42
N LYS A 143 27.24 10.63 15.78
CA LYS A 143 28.43 9.80 15.69
C LYS A 143 29.26 10.29 14.50
N ASP A 144 30.57 10.38 14.78
CA ASP A 144 31.72 10.74 13.93
C ASP A 144 32.03 12.24 13.76
#